data_AF-A0A3B9Q150-F1
#
_entry.id   AF-A0A3B9Q150-F1
#
_cell.length_a   1.000
_cell.length_b   1.000
_cell.length_c   1.000
_cell.angle_alpha   90.00
_cell.angle_beta   90.00
_cell.angle_gamma   90.00
#
_symmetry.space_group_name_H-M   'P 1'
#
loop_
_entity.id
_entity.type
_entity.pdbx_description
1 polymer ?
#
loop_
_entity_poly.entity_id
_entity_poly.type
_entity_poly.pdbx_seq_one_letter_code
_entity_poly.pdbx_strand_id
1 'polypeptide(L)'
;MSTIKHFHHESGFFQWDNVVPQKLEINGIEGVTKNILIGHDDEAPHFIMRFFWLEPGGHSMLERHPQEHEVIILKGKGTVQIGDEISEVNPYDVVFISPNELHQFKNVSDEPFGFICVIPILEK
;
A
#
# COMPACT_ATOMS: atom_id res chain seq x y z
N MET A 1 23.81 0.03 -2.92
CA MET A 1 24.36 0.43 -1.59
C MET A 1 23.21 0.61 -0.61
N SER A 2 23.38 0.36 0.69
CA SER A 2 22.29 0.60 1.67
C SER A 2 21.90 2.08 1.72
N THR A 3 20.62 2.36 2.00
CA THR A 3 20.06 3.72 1.98
C THR A 3 19.20 3.99 3.21
N ILE A 4 19.00 5.28 3.53
CA ILE A 4 18.09 5.77 4.55
C ILE A 4 17.23 6.85 3.91
N LYS A 5 15.91 6.77 4.08
CA LYS A 5 14.94 7.79 3.66
C LYS A 5 14.18 8.24 4.89
N HIS A 6 14.40 9.47 5.36
CA HIS A 6 13.75 9.93 6.58
C HIS A 6 12.26 10.22 6.35
N PHE A 7 11.44 9.81 7.30
CA PHE A 7 10.02 10.09 7.31
C PHE A 7 9.76 11.53 7.75
N HIS A 8 8.80 12.17 7.09
CA HIS A 8 8.27 13.47 7.47
C HIS A 8 6.75 13.44 7.37
N HIS A 9 6.10 14.22 8.22
CA HIS A 9 4.68 14.46 8.09
C HIS A 9 4.42 15.96 8.07
N GLU A 10 3.60 16.40 7.12
CA GLU A 10 3.15 17.78 7.02
C GLU A 10 1.64 17.77 6.78
N SER A 11 0.89 18.52 7.59
CA SER A 11 -0.57 18.62 7.50
C SER A 11 -1.28 17.26 7.43
N GLY A 12 -0.74 16.25 8.11
CA GLY A 12 -1.30 14.91 8.18
C GLY A 12 -0.91 13.97 7.04
N PHE A 13 -0.23 14.44 5.99
CA PHE A 13 0.31 13.63 4.89
C PHE A 13 1.63 12.97 5.26
N PHE A 14 1.80 11.71 4.86
CA PHE A 14 3.00 10.91 5.17
C PHE A 14 3.95 10.92 3.97
N GLN A 15 5.20 11.30 4.19
CA GLN A 15 6.22 11.46 3.15
C GLN A 15 7.58 10.95 3.59
N TRP A 16 8.45 10.69 2.62
CA TRP A 16 9.83 10.25 2.86
C TRP A 16 10.81 10.98 1.93
N ASP A 17 12.01 11.23 2.42
CA ASP A 17 13.08 11.84 1.63
C ASP A 17 13.33 11.05 0.34
N ASN A 18 13.48 11.77 -0.77
CA ASN A 18 13.80 11.19 -2.08
C ASN A 18 12.76 10.17 -2.58
N VAL A 19 11.52 10.24 -2.10
CA VAL A 19 10.39 9.44 -2.61
C VAL A 19 9.42 10.35 -3.33
N VAL A 20 9.17 10.07 -4.61
CA VAL A 20 8.22 10.81 -5.42
C VAL A 20 6.86 10.10 -5.38
N PRO A 21 5.78 10.75 -4.89
CA PRO A 21 4.45 10.16 -4.88
C PRO A 21 3.90 9.99 -6.30
N GLN A 22 3.33 8.83 -6.59
CA GLN A 22 2.75 8.49 -7.89
C GLN A 22 1.24 8.31 -7.74
N LYS A 23 0.47 9.29 -8.22
CA LYS A 23 -0.99 9.14 -8.33
C LYS A 23 -1.31 8.07 -9.36
N LEU A 24 -2.21 7.15 -9.02
CA LEU A 24 -2.63 6.07 -9.91
C LEU A 24 -3.90 6.47 -10.65
N GLU A 25 -3.78 6.66 -11.96
CA GLU A 25 -4.89 6.98 -12.87
C GLU A 25 -5.16 5.77 -13.78
N ILE A 26 -5.69 4.70 -13.20
CA ILE A 26 -5.95 3.42 -13.88
C ILE A 26 -7.41 3.02 -13.62
N ASN A 27 -8.12 2.55 -14.64
CA ASN A 27 -9.49 2.04 -14.48
C ASN A 27 -9.54 0.97 -13.38
N GLY A 28 -10.46 1.13 -12.42
CA GLY A 28 -10.60 0.23 -11.28
C GLY A 28 -9.81 0.65 -10.02
N ILE A 29 -9.06 1.74 -10.09
CA ILE A 29 -8.37 2.38 -8.96
C ILE A 29 -8.91 3.80 -8.81
N GLU A 30 -9.23 4.22 -7.58
CA GLU A 30 -9.72 5.57 -7.31
C GLU A 30 -9.03 6.17 -6.08
N GLY A 31 -8.58 7.43 -6.17
CA GLY A 31 -8.04 8.16 -5.02
C GLY A 31 -6.76 7.56 -4.41
N VAL A 32 -5.98 6.78 -5.19
CA VAL A 32 -4.77 6.10 -4.69
C VAL A 32 -3.50 6.81 -5.12
N THR A 33 -2.62 7.06 -4.15
CA THR A 33 -1.22 7.45 -4.39
C THR A 33 -0.28 6.35 -3.92
N LYS A 34 0.64 5.94 -4.78
CA LYS A 34 1.66 4.91 -4.52
C LYS A 34 3.03 5.57 -4.35
N ASN A 35 3.75 5.14 -3.32
CA ASN A 35 5.10 5.58 -3.02
C ASN A 35 5.99 4.33 -2.97
N ILE A 36 7.04 4.25 -3.79
CA ILE A 36 8.03 3.17 -3.67
C ILE A 36 9.06 3.62 -2.64
N LEU A 37 9.00 3.03 -1.44
CA LEU A 37 9.89 3.39 -0.34
C LEU A 37 11.26 2.73 -0.51
N ILE A 38 11.27 1.42 -0.80
CA ILE A 38 12.48 0.65 -1.12
C ILE A 38 12.15 -0.25 -2.31
N GLY A 39 12.96 -0.22 -3.36
CA GLY A 39 12.72 -1.06 -4.54
C GLY A 39 13.91 -1.17 -5.48
N HIS A 40 13.63 -1.30 -6.78
CA HIS A 40 14.65 -1.48 -7.82
C HIS A 40 15.72 -0.38 -7.79
N ASP A 41 15.32 0.89 -7.63
CA ASP A 41 16.24 2.04 -7.61
C ASP A 41 17.17 2.05 -6.39
N ASP A 42 16.82 1.28 -5.35
CA ASP A 42 17.64 1.09 -4.15
C ASP A 42 18.44 -0.22 -4.20
N GLU A 43 18.45 -0.92 -5.35
CA GLU A 43 19.08 -2.23 -5.55
C GLU A 43 18.57 -3.33 -4.60
N ALA A 44 17.31 -3.22 -4.14
CA ALA A 44 16.69 -4.24 -3.28
C ALA A 44 16.46 -5.55 -4.07
N PRO A 45 17.05 -6.69 -3.66
CA PRO A 45 17.12 -7.88 -4.52
C PRO A 45 15.88 -8.77 -4.47
N HIS A 46 15.05 -8.67 -3.41
CA HIS A 46 14.01 -9.66 -3.14
C HIS A 46 12.61 -9.07 -3.00
N PHE A 47 12.50 -7.85 -2.47
CA PHE A 47 11.22 -7.27 -2.09
C PHE A 47 11.13 -5.81 -2.51
N ILE A 48 9.91 -5.35 -2.75
CA ILE A 48 9.58 -3.95 -2.96
C ILE A 48 8.70 -3.51 -1.79
N MET A 49 9.16 -2.53 -1.03
CA MET A 49 8.38 -1.87 0.01
C MET A 49 7.70 -0.64 -0.56
N ARG A 50 6.38 -0.59 -0.44
CA ARG A 50 5.56 0.51 -0.95
C ARG A 50 4.72 1.08 0.17
N PHE A 51 4.41 2.37 0.08
CA PHE A 51 3.40 3.01 0.90
C PHE A 51 2.26 3.48 -0.01
N PHE A 52 1.04 3.08 0.34
CA PHE A 52 -0.17 3.50 -0.34
C PHE A 52 -0.94 4.49 0.52
N TRP A 53 -1.47 5.51 -0.14
CA TRP A 53 -2.32 6.54 0.44
C TRP A 53 -3.63 6.57 -0.33
N LEU A 54 -4.75 6.39 0.38
CA LEU A 54 -6.09 6.40 -0.14
C LEU A 54 -6.84 7.61 0.41
N GLU A 55 -7.27 8.50 -0.47
CA GLU A 55 -8.21 9.57 -0.13
C GLU A 55 -9.55 9.01 0.36
N PRO A 56 -10.40 9.80 1.04
CA PRO A 56 -11.76 9.39 1.40
C PRO A 56 -12.53 8.81 0.21
N GLY A 57 -13.10 7.62 0.38
CA GLY A 57 -13.77 6.87 -0.70
C GLY A 57 -12.84 6.16 -1.68
N GLY A 58 -11.53 6.40 -1.62
CA GLY A 58 -10.54 5.79 -2.49
C GLY A 58 -10.40 4.28 -2.28
N HIS A 59 -9.99 3.57 -3.33
CA HIS A 59 -9.81 2.13 -3.29
C HIS A 59 -8.74 1.63 -4.26
N SER A 60 -8.07 0.55 -3.87
CA SER A 60 -7.22 -0.22 -4.78
C SER A 60 -8.06 -0.96 -5.82
N MET A 61 -7.40 -1.58 -6.79
CA MET A 61 -8.05 -2.52 -7.69
C MET A 61 -8.50 -3.76 -6.90
N LEU A 62 -9.62 -4.36 -7.30
CA LEU A 62 -10.01 -5.70 -6.87
C LEU A 62 -9.32 -6.70 -7.80
N GLU A 63 -8.29 -7.37 -7.31
CA GLU A 63 -7.44 -8.21 -8.13
C GLU A 63 -6.91 -9.43 -7.39
N ARG A 64 -6.25 -10.32 -8.13
CA ARG A 64 -5.44 -11.42 -7.61
C ARG A 64 -4.22 -11.59 -8.49
N HIS A 65 -3.09 -11.91 -7.88
CA HIS A 65 -1.84 -12.11 -8.60
C HIS A 65 -0.89 -13.01 -7.79
N PRO A 66 0.17 -13.57 -8.38
CA PRO A 66 1.02 -14.56 -7.72
C PRO A 66 1.87 -13.99 -6.58
N GLN A 67 2.09 -12.68 -6.52
CA GLN A 67 2.75 -12.04 -5.38
C GLN A 67 1.85 -12.13 -4.14
N GLU A 68 2.40 -12.60 -3.03
CA GLU A 68 1.81 -12.38 -1.71
C GLU A 68 1.97 -10.90 -1.30
N HIS A 69 1.14 -10.46 -0.34
CA HIS A 69 1.32 -9.14 0.28
C HIS A 69 1.49 -9.26 1.78
N GLU A 70 2.47 -8.52 2.30
CA GLU A 70 2.65 -8.26 3.73
C GLU A 70 2.38 -6.78 3.98
N VAL A 71 1.34 -6.49 4.77
CA VAL A 71 0.81 -5.15 4.94
C VAL A 71 0.78 -4.77 6.42
N ILE A 72 1.13 -3.52 6.73
CA ILE A 72 0.84 -2.90 8.01
C ILE A 72 0.15 -1.56 7.79
N ILE A 73 -0.97 -1.36 8.48
CA ILE A 73 -1.70 -0.10 8.42
C ILE A 73 -0.97 0.95 9.26
N LEU A 74 -0.81 2.15 8.75
CA LEU A 74 -0.13 3.25 9.46
C LEU A 74 -1.04 4.43 9.79
N LYS A 75 -2.07 4.68 8.98
CA LYS A 75 -2.93 5.84 9.14
C LYS A 75 -4.38 5.51 8.80
N GLY A 76 -5.29 6.10 9.58
CA GLY A 76 -6.72 6.05 9.31
C GLY A 76 -7.30 4.66 9.51
N LYS A 77 -8.54 4.48 9.06
CA LYS A 77 -9.26 3.20 9.10
C LYS A 77 -9.75 2.87 7.71
N GLY A 78 -9.80 1.59 7.39
CA GLY A 78 -10.26 1.12 6.10
C GLY A 78 -10.89 -0.25 6.20
N THR A 79 -11.19 -0.82 5.04
CA THR A 79 -11.56 -2.23 4.91
C THR A 79 -10.60 -2.93 3.97
N VAL A 80 -10.35 -4.20 4.25
CA VAL A 80 -9.70 -5.12 3.32
C VAL A 80 -10.68 -6.22 2.97
N GLN A 81 -10.85 -6.46 1.68
CA GLN A 81 -11.50 -7.65 1.16
C GLN A 81 -10.43 -8.70 0.89
N ILE A 82 -10.65 -9.93 1.35
CA ILE A 82 -9.81 -11.11 1.05
C ILE A 82 -10.77 -12.27 0.70
N GLY A 83 -10.73 -12.73 -0.55
CA GLY A 83 -11.74 -13.62 -1.09
C GLY A 83 -13.13 -12.97 -1.05
N ASP A 84 -14.05 -13.60 -0.32
CA ASP A 84 -15.42 -13.12 -0.13
C ASP A 84 -15.61 -12.38 1.21
N GLU A 85 -14.59 -12.35 2.06
CA GLU A 85 -14.65 -11.73 3.38
C GLU A 85 -14.18 -10.29 3.34
N ILE A 86 -14.86 -9.41 4.07
CA ILE A 86 -14.50 -8.01 4.25
C ILE A 86 -14.31 -7.76 5.74
N SER A 87 -13.14 -7.24 6.09
CA SER A 87 -12.76 -6.93 7.47
C SER A 87 -12.35 -5.47 7.60
N GLU A 88 -12.72 -4.84 8.71
CA GLU A 88 -12.17 -3.53 9.09
C GLU A 88 -10.72 -3.66 9.53
N VAL A 89 -9.91 -2.66 9.19
CA VAL A 89 -8.51 -2.57 9.60
C VAL A 89 -8.19 -1.18 10.14
N ASN A 90 -7.41 -1.15 11.22
CA ASN A 90 -7.03 0.03 11.99
C ASN A 90 -5.50 0.19 11.99
N PRO A 91 -4.97 1.36 12.40
CA PRO A 91 -3.54 1.55 12.49
C PRO A 91 -2.87 0.47 13.34
N TYR A 92 -1.73 -0.01 12.84
CA TYR A 92 -0.90 -1.08 13.39
C TYR A 92 -1.45 -2.51 13.25
N ASP A 93 -2.65 -2.68 12.67
CA ASP A 93 -3.08 -4.00 12.21
C ASP A 93 -2.18 -4.46 11.06
N VAL A 94 -1.93 -5.76 11.02
CA VAL A 94 -1.16 -6.42 9.97
C VAL A 94 -2.06 -7.31 9.13
N VAL A 95 -1.82 -7.33 7.82
CA VAL A 95 -2.59 -8.14 6.87
C VAL A 95 -1.61 -8.95 6.03
N PHE A 96 -1.83 -10.26 5.97
CA PHE A 96 -1.17 -11.15 5.02
C PHE A 96 -2.20 -11.58 3.97
N ILE A 97 -1.84 -11.47 2.70
CA ILE A 97 -2.67 -11.91 1.58
C ILE A 97 -1.88 -12.96 0.80
N SER A 98 -2.42 -14.17 0.71
CA SER A 98 -1.73 -15.28 0.06
C SER A 98 -1.63 -15.08 -1.46
N PRO A 99 -0.65 -15.73 -2.13
CA PRO A 99 -0.60 -15.75 -3.59
C PRO A 99 -1.94 -16.12 -4.24
N ASN A 100 -2.34 -15.37 -5.25
CA ASN A 100 -3.55 -15.58 -6.06
C ASN A 100 -4.90 -15.45 -5.30
N GLU A 101 -4.87 -14.94 -4.08
CA GLU A 101 -6.06 -14.61 -3.32
C GLU A 101 -6.67 -13.30 -3.85
N LEU A 102 -7.99 -13.25 -3.99
CA LEU A 102 -8.67 -12.03 -4.42
C LEU A 102 -8.59 -11.00 -3.29
N HIS A 103 -8.22 -9.76 -3.60
CA HIS A 103 -8.10 -8.75 -2.55
C HIS A 103 -8.36 -7.33 -3.03
N GLN A 104 -8.78 -6.47 -2.09
CA GLN A 104 -8.95 -5.03 -2.30
C GLN A 104 -8.86 -4.27 -0.98
N PHE A 105 -8.18 -3.12 -0.97
CA PHE A 105 -8.22 -2.15 0.12
C PHE A 105 -9.15 -0.99 -0.23
N LYS A 106 -10.00 -0.57 0.70
CA LYS A 106 -10.89 0.60 0.54
C LYS A 106 -10.80 1.52 1.75
N ASN A 107 -10.78 2.81 1.48
CA ASN A 107 -11.02 3.84 2.49
C ASN A 107 -12.52 4.12 2.59
N VAL A 108 -13.15 3.63 3.65
CA VAL A 108 -14.58 3.83 3.94
C VAL A 108 -14.84 4.99 4.90
N SER A 109 -13.79 5.73 5.28
CA SER A 109 -13.85 6.84 6.22
C SER A 109 -13.78 8.21 5.52
N ASP A 110 -13.97 9.28 6.30
CA ASP A 110 -13.83 10.68 5.89
C ASP A 110 -12.40 11.21 6.07
N GLU A 111 -11.49 10.38 6.60
CA GLU A 111 -10.08 10.68 6.80
C GLU A 111 -9.20 9.84 5.86
N PRO A 112 -7.96 10.27 5.53
CA PRO A 112 -7.09 9.47 4.69
C PRO A 112 -6.65 8.16 5.35
N PHE A 113 -6.57 7.11 4.52
CA PHE A 113 -6.14 5.77 4.91
C PHE A 113 -4.79 5.44 4.27
N GLY A 114 -3.84 4.94 5.05
CA GLY A 114 -2.48 4.71 4.57
C GLY A 114 -1.82 3.49 5.18
N PHE A 115 -1.09 2.74 4.35
CA PHE A 115 -0.48 1.47 4.74
C PHE A 115 0.81 1.19 3.97
N ILE A 116 1.73 0.49 4.63
CA ILE A 116 2.89 -0.12 3.96
C ILE A 116 2.45 -1.46 3.39
N CYS A 117 2.92 -1.78 2.18
CA CYS A 117 2.74 -3.06 1.54
C CYS A 117 4.08 -3.52 0.94
N VAL A 118 4.56 -4.66 1.40
CA VAL A 118 5.75 -5.35 0.90
C VAL A 118 5.32 -6.51 0.02
N ILE A 119 5.94 -6.64 -1.14
CA ILE A 119 5.73 -7.75 -2.08
C ILE A 119 7.06 -8.33 -2.55
N PRO A 120 7.12 -9.63 -2.87
CA PRO A 120 8.28 -10.20 -3.53
C PRO A 120 8.41 -9.70 -4.98
N ILE A 121 9.65 -9.60 -5.44
CA ILE A 121 9.97 -9.47 -6.87
C ILE A 121 9.84 -10.87 -7.47
N LEU A 122 8.88 -11.06 -8.38
CA LEU A 122 8.83 -12.30 -9.16
C LEU A 122 9.91 -12.23 -10.24
N GLU A 123 10.79 -13.22 -10.26
CA GLU A 123 11.71 -13.42 -11.38
C GLU A 123 10.89 -13.61 -12.68
N LYS A 124 11.39 -13.04 -13.78
CA LYS A 124 10.78 -13.20 -15.11
C LYS A 124 11.06 -14.58 -15.69
#